data_AF-A0A9E1IJQ3-F1
#
_entry.id   AF-A0A9E1IJQ3-F1
#
_cell.length_a   1.000
_cell.length_b   1.000
_cell.length_c   1.000
_cell.angle_alpha   90.00
_cell.angle_beta   90.00
_cell.angle_gamma   90.00
#
_symmetry.space_group_name_H-M   'P 1'
#
loop_
_entity.id
_entity.type
_entity.pdbx_description
1 polymer ?
#
loop_
_entity_poly.entity_id
_entity_poly.type
_entity_poly.pdbx_seq_one_letter_code
_entity_poly.pdbx_strand_id
1 'polypeptide(L)'
;MALLLSAALAAPVRFERVDLISEDPGFWVNYDAPRFSSSPRVAVLRFLFQVKPVFAMPIDGLKVGISLSSQSVVYERPLARSFHWNLGLQTSLLLPRGFTAGVAWWGGPVRVGLGVSAVSSATWKRPDWTVWEAIPTVGLGVGRSPKFKDKSGASGLGRPRI
;
A
#
# COMPACT_ATOMS: atom_id res chain seq x y z
N MET A 1 20.61 -16.49 -12.46
CA MET A 1 19.50 -15.62 -11.97
C MET A 1 18.71 -16.21 -10.81
N ALA A 2 18.39 -17.52 -10.80
CA ALA A 2 17.64 -18.15 -9.69
C ALA A 2 18.33 -18.06 -8.31
N LEU A 3 19.67 -18.18 -8.25
CA LEU A 3 20.44 -18.10 -7.00
C LEU A 3 20.44 -16.69 -6.35
N LEU A 4 20.36 -15.62 -7.16
CA LEU A 4 20.24 -14.25 -6.66
C LEU A 4 18.84 -13.97 -6.10
N LEU A 5 17.81 -14.63 -6.66
CA LEU A 5 16.45 -14.61 -6.11
C LEU A 5 16.39 -15.30 -4.74
N SER A 6 17.06 -16.45 -4.60
CA SER A 6 17.13 -17.21 -3.33
C SER A 6 17.93 -16.49 -2.24
N ALA A 7 19.00 -15.77 -2.59
CA ALA A 7 19.77 -14.99 -1.62
C ALA A 7 19.02 -13.71 -1.16
N ALA A 8 18.23 -13.08 -2.02
CA ALA A 8 17.35 -11.98 -1.65
C ALA A 8 16.19 -12.43 -0.74
N LEU A 9 15.74 -13.69 -0.86
CA LEU A 9 14.73 -14.32 0.00
C LEU A 9 15.22 -14.65 1.42
N ALA A 10 16.51 -14.49 1.72
CA ALA A 10 17.05 -14.73 3.06
C ALA A 10 16.70 -13.64 4.08
N ALA A 11 16.25 -12.45 3.64
CA ALA A 11 15.72 -11.47 4.57
C ALA A 11 14.29 -11.87 4.98
N PRO A 12 13.92 -11.82 6.27
CA PRO A 12 12.60 -12.24 6.70
C PRO A 12 11.53 -11.26 6.19
N VAL A 13 10.43 -11.80 5.66
CA VAL A 13 9.17 -11.05 5.49
C VAL A 13 8.74 -10.53 6.86
N ARG A 14 8.43 -9.24 6.96
CA ARG A 14 8.07 -8.61 8.24
C ARG A 14 6.68 -8.03 8.16
N PHE A 15 5.86 -8.32 9.16
CA PHE A 15 4.64 -7.57 9.38
C PHE A 15 4.99 -6.10 9.66
N GLU A 16 4.36 -5.18 8.93
CA GLU A 16 4.66 -3.75 9.02
C GLU A 16 3.51 -2.95 9.61
N ARG A 17 2.30 -3.09 9.05
CA ARG A 17 1.12 -2.32 9.45
C ARG A 17 -0.19 -3.00 9.08
N VAL A 18 -1.29 -2.45 9.58
CA VAL A 18 -2.65 -2.70 9.07
C VAL A 18 -3.17 -1.40 8.50
N ASP A 19 -3.61 -1.42 7.23
CA ASP A 19 -4.41 -0.35 6.65
C ASP A 19 -5.90 -0.65 6.94
N LEU A 20 -6.58 0.24 7.66
CA LEU A 20 -8.00 0.13 8.03
C LEU A 20 -8.91 0.65 6.91
N ILE A 21 -8.50 1.76 6.29
CA ILE A 21 -9.06 2.24 5.04
C ILE A 21 -7.95 2.05 4.02
N SER A 22 -8.15 1.15 3.07
CA SER A 22 -7.15 0.85 2.06
C SER A 22 -7.32 1.79 0.86
N GLU A 23 -6.21 2.37 0.41
CA GLU A 23 -6.13 3.10 -0.87
C GLU A 23 -6.38 2.17 -2.08
N ASP A 24 -6.34 0.86 -1.85
CA ASP A 24 -6.56 -0.18 -2.84
C ASP A 24 -7.67 -1.13 -2.38
N PRO A 25 -8.81 -1.20 -3.07
CA PRO A 25 -9.18 -0.39 -4.24
C PRO A 25 -9.71 1.02 -3.90
N GLY A 26 -9.88 1.37 -2.62
CA GLY A 26 -10.34 2.70 -2.21
C GLY A 26 -11.83 2.97 -2.38
N PHE A 27 -12.66 1.94 -2.58
CA PHE A 27 -14.09 2.13 -2.86
C PHE A 27 -14.91 2.55 -1.65
N TRP A 28 -14.47 2.31 -0.40
CA TRP A 28 -15.39 2.44 0.73
C TRP A 28 -15.75 3.90 0.96
N VAL A 29 -14.75 4.78 0.99
CA VAL A 29 -14.97 6.22 1.18
C VAL A 29 -15.87 6.79 0.08
N ASN A 30 -15.68 6.35 -1.16
CA ASN A 30 -16.37 6.90 -2.33
C ASN A 30 -17.79 6.33 -2.53
N TYR A 31 -18.01 5.05 -2.27
CA TYR A 31 -19.26 4.36 -2.63
C TYR A 31 -20.03 3.78 -1.43
N ASP A 32 -19.36 3.34 -0.37
CA ASP A 32 -20.00 2.60 0.73
C ASP A 32 -20.29 3.49 1.96
N ALA A 33 -19.37 4.37 2.34
CA ALA A 33 -19.54 5.31 3.45
C ALA A 33 -20.75 6.24 3.25
N PRO A 34 -21.01 6.81 2.06
CA PRO A 34 -22.22 7.60 1.83
C PRO A 34 -23.52 6.78 1.97
N ARG A 35 -23.45 5.45 1.82
CA ARG A 35 -24.60 4.54 1.94
C ARG A 35 -24.80 4.02 3.36
N PHE A 36 -23.99 4.45 4.33
CA PHE A 36 -24.06 3.93 5.69
C PHE A 36 -25.44 4.16 6.35
N SER A 37 -26.09 5.30 6.05
CA SER A 37 -27.41 5.63 6.60
C SER A 37 -28.53 4.74 6.06
N SER A 38 -28.45 4.33 4.79
CA SER A 38 -29.49 3.53 4.13
C SER A 38 -29.22 2.02 4.17
N SER A 39 -27.96 1.61 4.33
CA SER A 39 -27.55 0.20 4.31
C SER A 39 -26.35 -0.07 5.24
N PRO A 40 -26.52 0.12 6.57
CA PRO A 40 -25.41 0.09 7.52
C PRO A 40 -24.70 -1.28 7.56
N ARG A 41 -25.45 -2.38 7.49
CA ARG A 41 -24.86 -3.74 7.50
C ARG A 41 -23.95 -3.97 6.29
N VAL A 42 -24.36 -3.54 5.10
CA VAL A 42 -23.57 -3.68 3.87
C VAL A 42 -22.33 -2.81 3.96
N ALA A 43 -22.46 -1.56 4.40
CA ALA A 43 -21.35 -0.64 4.57
C ALA A 43 -20.30 -1.14 5.59
N VAL A 44 -20.72 -1.75 6.69
CA VAL A 44 -19.83 -2.35 7.69
C VAL A 44 -19.11 -3.58 7.12
N LEU A 45 -19.81 -4.48 6.43
CA LEU A 45 -19.16 -5.64 5.80
C LEU A 45 -18.13 -5.21 4.75
N ARG A 46 -18.46 -4.19 3.95
CA ARG A 46 -17.54 -3.62 2.95
C ARG A 46 -16.34 -2.94 3.59
N PHE A 47 -16.51 -2.30 4.74
CA PHE A 47 -15.40 -1.77 5.53
C PHE A 47 -14.43 -2.88 5.96
N LEU A 48 -14.95 -3.97 6.53
CA LEU A 48 -14.14 -5.12 6.96
C LEU A 48 -13.34 -5.73 5.80
N PHE A 49 -13.87 -5.69 4.58
CA PHE A 49 -13.17 -6.20 3.39
C PHE A 49 -11.97 -5.34 2.97
N GLN A 50 -11.84 -4.13 3.50
CA GLN A 50 -10.73 -3.21 3.22
C GLN A 50 -9.64 -3.24 4.26
N VAL A 51 -9.88 -3.87 5.41
CA VAL A 51 -8.83 -4.08 6.40
C VAL A 51 -7.74 -4.95 5.75
N LYS A 52 -6.55 -4.37 5.63
CA LYS A 52 -5.45 -4.90 4.84
C LYS A 52 -4.19 -4.96 5.69
N PRO A 53 -3.81 -6.13 6.22
CA PRO A 53 -2.45 -6.36 6.70
C PRO A 53 -1.43 -6.13 5.58
N VAL A 54 -0.35 -5.44 5.91
CA VAL A 54 0.75 -5.11 5.01
C VAL A 54 2.06 -5.69 5.56
N PHE A 55 2.78 -6.36 4.67
CA PHE A 55 4.05 -7.01 4.95
C PHE A 55 5.16 -6.36 4.13
N ALA A 56 6.23 -5.96 4.80
CA ALA A 56 7.47 -5.55 4.17
C ALA A 56 8.18 -6.77 3.59
N MET A 57 8.55 -6.67 2.32
CA MET A 57 9.30 -7.69 1.62
C MET A 57 10.81 -7.52 1.82
N PRO A 58 11.61 -8.54 1.50
CA PRO A 58 13.07 -8.46 1.58
C PRO A 58 13.68 -7.38 0.66
N ILE A 59 12.93 -6.99 -0.38
CA ILE A 59 13.30 -5.93 -1.32
C ILE A 59 12.93 -4.58 -0.70
N ASP A 60 13.91 -3.70 -0.57
CA ASP A 60 13.75 -2.39 0.07
C ASP A 60 12.70 -1.52 -0.66
N GLY A 61 11.71 -1.08 0.10
CA GLY A 61 10.54 -0.32 -0.38
C GLY A 61 9.40 -1.19 -0.92
N LEU A 62 9.60 -2.49 -1.15
CA LEU A 62 8.55 -3.37 -1.65
C LEU A 62 7.69 -3.90 -0.48
N LYS A 63 6.38 -3.82 -0.66
CA LYS A 63 5.36 -4.23 0.32
C LYS A 63 4.28 -5.03 -0.36
N VAL A 64 3.72 -5.98 0.38
CA VAL A 64 2.55 -6.74 -0.05
C VAL A 64 1.43 -6.52 0.94
N GLY A 65 0.27 -6.10 0.42
CA GLY A 65 -0.97 -5.97 1.17
C GLY A 65 -1.93 -7.08 0.77
N ILE A 66 -2.62 -7.67 1.74
CA ILE A 66 -3.63 -8.71 1.50
C ILE A 66 -4.91 -8.30 2.21
N SER A 67 -6.00 -8.20 1.46
CA SER A 67 -7.35 -7.99 1.99
C SER A 67 -8.30 -9.03 1.42
N LEU A 68 -9.54 -9.07 1.91
CA LEU A 68 -10.58 -9.91 1.32
C LEU A 68 -11.01 -9.42 -0.07
N SER A 69 -10.79 -8.13 -0.36
CA SER A 69 -11.17 -7.52 -1.64
C SER A 69 -10.08 -7.55 -2.71
N SER A 70 -8.81 -7.54 -2.32
CA SER A 70 -7.67 -7.44 -3.24
C SER A 70 -6.37 -7.89 -2.59
N GLN A 71 -5.42 -8.27 -3.45
CA GLN A 71 -4.01 -8.41 -3.11
C GLN A 71 -3.24 -7.29 -3.83
N SER A 72 -2.30 -6.65 -3.14
CA SER A 72 -1.60 -5.49 -3.67
C SER A 72 -0.10 -5.63 -3.51
N VAL A 73 0.66 -5.32 -4.56
CA VAL A 73 2.13 -5.20 -4.49
C VAL A 73 2.47 -3.72 -4.66
N VAL A 74 3.04 -3.12 -3.63
CA VAL A 74 3.27 -1.67 -3.57
C VAL A 74 4.74 -1.39 -3.33
N TYR A 75 5.29 -0.47 -4.09
CA TYR A 75 6.58 0.14 -3.83
C TYR A 75 6.37 1.46 -3.11
N GLU A 76 6.83 1.56 -1.86
CA GLU A 76 6.71 2.74 -1.00
C GLU A 76 8.10 3.23 -0.58
N ARG A 77 8.36 4.52 -0.77
CA ARG A 77 9.67 5.12 -0.47
C ARG A 77 9.52 6.47 0.23
N PRO A 78 10.46 6.83 1.12
CA PRO A 78 10.46 8.15 1.73
C PRO A 78 10.74 9.22 0.67
N LEU A 79 9.91 10.26 0.67
CA LEU A 79 10.13 11.51 -0.05
C LEU A 79 10.75 12.57 0.88
N ALA A 80 10.27 12.62 2.13
CA ALA A 80 10.79 13.46 3.20
C ALA A 80 10.66 12.71 4.55
N ARG A 81 11.07 13.34 5.66
CA ARG A 81 11.12 12.71 7.00
C ARG A 81 9.86 11.92 7.38
N SER A 82 8.68 12.50 7.11
CA SER A 82 7.38 11.87 7.41
C SER A 82 6.56 11.55 6.16
N PHE A 83 6.99 12.00 4.98
CA PHE A 83 6.23 11.85 3.74
C PHE A 83 6.84 10.76 2.88
N HIS A 84 6.00 9.91 2.34
CA HIS A 84 6.36 8.79 1.49
C HIS A 84 5.54 8.86 0.21
N TRP A 85 6.10 8.45 -0.91
CA TRP A 85 5.31 8.18 -2.10
C TRP A 85 5.12 6.68 -2.23
N ASN A 86 4.05 6.28 -2.91
CA ASN A 86 3.76 4.89 -3.20
C ASN A 86 3.27 4.72 -4.64
N LEU A 87 3.61 3.58 -5.23
CA LEU A 87 3.12 3.12 -6.52
C LEU A 87 2.88 1.61 -6.41
N GLY A 88 1.76 1.11 -6.91
CA GLY A 88 1.41 -0.29 -6.73
C GLY A 88 0.56 -0.89 -7.83
N LEU A 89 0.56 -2.22 -7.87
CA LEU A 89 -0.30 -3.05 -8.68
C LEU A 89 -1.34 -3.71 -7.77
N GLN A 90 -2.59 -3.66 -8.19
CA GLN A 90 -3.72 -4.32 -7.55
C GLN A 90 -4.11 -5.58 -8.31
N THR A 91 -4.39 -6.66 -7.58
CA THR A 91 -4.91 -7.90 -8.14
C THR A 91 -6.13 -8.39 -7.35
N SER A 92 -7.00 -9.14 -8.00
CA SER A 92 -8.13 -9.83 -7.39
C SER A 92 -8.07 -11.30 -7.78
N LEU A 93 -7.84 -12.19 -6.80
CA LEU A 93 -7.59 -13.61 -7.05
C LEU A 93 -6.48 -13.79 -8.10
N LEU A 94 -5.36 -13.10 -7.92
CA LEU A 94 -4.21 -13.08 -8.83
C LEU A 94 -4.46 -12.48 -10.23
N LEU A 95 -5.66 -12.01 -10.56
CA LEU A 95 -5.91 -11.27 -11.79
C LEU A 95 -5.51 -9.81 -11.63
N PRO A 96 -4.58 -9.26 -12.43
CA PRO A 96 -4.27 -7.84 -12.41
C PRO A 96 -5.50 -7.01 -12.75
N ARG A 97 -5.87 -6.10 -11.86
CA ARG A 97 -7.12 -5.34 -11.98
C ARG A 97 -6.92 -3.84 -11.87
N GLY A 98 -5.80 -3.38 -11.34
CA GLY A 98 -5.61 -1.96 -11.13
C GLY A 98 -4.19 -1.56 -10.83
N PHE A 99 -3.97 -0.25 -10.78
CA PHE A 99 -2.74 0.37 -10.30
C PHE A 99 -3.08 1.49 -9.32
N THR A 100 -2.17 1.76 -8.38
CA THR A 100 -2.30 2.86 -7.42
C THR A 100 -1.07 3.74 -7.46
N ALA A 101 -1.26 5.04 -7.30
CA ALA A 101 -0.19 5.97 -7.01
C ALA A 101 -0.66 6.94 -5.93
N GLY A 102 0.25 7.34 -5.03
CA GLY A 102 -0.12 8.25 -3.97
C GLY A 102 1.03 8.69 -3.10
N VAL A 103 0.67 9.46 -2.08
CA VAL A 103 1.56 9.93 -1.03
C VAL A 103 0.98 9.57 0.33
N ALA A 104 1.86 9.35 1.29
CA ALA A 104 1.48 9.03 2.66
C ALA A 104 2.29 9.84 3.65
N TRP A 105 1.61 10.36 4.66
CA TRP A 105 2.20 11.01 5.81
C TRP A 105 2.18 10.06 7.01
N TRP A 106 3.27 10.10 7.78
CA TRP A 106 3.43 9.34 9.02
C TRP A 106 3.56 10.24 10.24
N GLY A 107 2.64 10.08 11.19
CA GLY A 107 2.64 10.70 12.51
C GLY A 107 2.86 9.63 13.59
N GLY A 108 4.11 9.21 13.81
CA GLY A 108 4.39 8.08 14.70
C GLY A 108 3.87 6.76 14.11
N PRO A 109 3.07 5.96 14.83
CA PRO A 109 2.56 4.69 14.30
C PRO A 109 1.40 4.86 13.30
N VAL A 110 0.86 6.07 13.16
CA VAL A 110 -0.29 6.35 12.30
C VAL A 110 0.19 6.77 10.91
N ARG A 111 -0.41 6.18 9.88
CA ARG A 111 -0.25 6.52 8.46
C ARG A 111 -1.54 7.11 7.93
N VAL A 112 -1.43 8.25 7.25
CA VAL A 112 -2.51 8.83 6.45
C VAL A 112 -2.05 8.89 5.01
N GLY A 113 -2.81 8.28 4.11
CA GLY A 113 -2.50 8.18 2.69
C GLY A 113 -3.51 8.94 1.83
N LEU A 114 -3.04 9.50 0.72
CA LEU A 114 -3.85 10.12 -0.32
C LEU A 114 -3.30 9.69 -1.67
N GLY A 115 -4.19 9.26 -2.57
CA GLY A 115 -3.76 8.76 -3.87
C GLY A 115 -4.87 8.71 -4.91
N VAL A 116 -4.55 8.06 -6.00
CA VAL A 116 -5.47 7.73 -7.09
C VAL A 116 -5.26 6.27 -7.46
N SER A 117 -6.36 5.57 -7.65
CA SER A 117 -6.41 4.19 -8.12
C SER A 117 -7.05 4.16 -9.51
N ALA A 118 -6.35 3.58 -10.48
CA ALA A 118 -6.92 3.26 -11.79
C ALA A 118 -7.32 1.79 -11.76
N VAL A 119 -8.61 1.51 -11.92
CA VAL A 119 -9.17 0.17 -11.75
C VAL A 119 -9.95 -0.22 -12.99
N SER A 120 -9.73 -1.45 -13.44
CA SER A 120 -10.46 -2.07 -14.53
C SER A 120 -11.61 -2.94 -14.03
N SER A 121 -12.61 -3.14 -14.89
CA SER A 121 -13.70 -4.11 -14.67
C SER A 121 -13.32 -5.55 -14.99
N ALA A 122 -12.04 -5.83 -15.30
CA ALA A 122 -11.56 -7.17 -15.61
C ALA A 122 -11.88 -8.17 -14.49
N THR A 123 -12.40 -9.33 -14.89
CA THR A 123 -12.64 -10.50 -14.02
C THR A 123 -12.18 -11.76 -14.73
N TRP A 124 -12.01 -12.86 -13.98
CA TRP A 124 -11.68 -14.16 -14.60
C TRP A 124 -12.72 -14.63 -15.62
N LYS A 125 -13.98 -14.20 -15.48
CA LYS A 125 -15.05 -14.50 -16.44
C LYS A 125 -15.03 -13.58 -17.67
N ARG A 126 -14.51 -12.36 -17.53
CA ARG A 126 -14.42 -11.33 -18.57
C ARG A 126 -13.12 -10.54 -18.37
N PRO A 127 -11.98 -11.03 -18.91
CA PRO A 127 -10.68 -10.37 -18.79
C PRO A 127 -10.58 -9.21 -19.78
N ASP A 128 -11.37 -8.17 -19.53
CA ASP A 128 -11.44 -6.97 -20.37
C ASP A 128 -10.85 -5.77 -19.61
N TRP A 129 -9.75 -5.24 -20.15
CA TRP A 129 -9.03 -4.07 -19.64
C TRP A 129 -9.23 -2.82 -20.52
N THR A 130 -10.29 -2.77 -21.33
CA THR A 130 -10.58 -1.58 -22.16
C THR A 130 -11.12 -0.42 -21.33
N VAL A 131 -11.93 -0.73 -20.32
CA VAL A 131 -12.55 0.27 -19.44
C VAL A 131 -11.75 0.42 -18.15
N TRP A 132 -11.32 1.65 -17.88
CA TRP A 132 -10.62 2.06 -16.67
C TRP A 132 -11.38 3.17 -15.98
N GLU A 133 -11.49 3.07 -14.67
CA GLU A 133 -12.04 4.09 -13.79
C GLU A 133 -10.93 4.60 -12.88
N ALA A 134 -10.71 5.92 -12.87
CA ALA A 134 -9.78 6.58 -11.98
C ALA A 134 -10.52 7.13 -10.77
N ILE A 135 -10.11 6.72 -9.58
CA ILE A 135 -10.83 6.99 -8.34
C ILE A 135 -9.85 7.59 -7.33
N PRO A 136 -10.16 8.74 -6.71
CA PRO A 136 -9.35 9.27 -5.63
C PRO A 136 -9.46 8.35 -4.41
N THR A 137 -8.35 8.13 -3.72
CA THR A 137 -8.28 7.19 -2.61
C THR A 137 -7.67 7.84 -1.38
N VAL A 138 -8.17 7.41 -0.22
CA VAL A 138 -7.69 7.83 1.10
C VAL A 138 -7.30 6.58 1.86
N GLY A 139 -6.16 6.64 2.53
CA GLY A 139 -5.61 5.57 3.34
C GLY A 139 -5.55 5.95 4.80
N LEU A 140 -5.92 5.03 5.69
CA LEU A 140 -5.62 5.13 7.12
C LEU A 140 -5.01 3.81 7.57
N GLY A 141 -3.87 3.87 8.23
CA GLY A 141 -3.20 2.68 8.73
C GLY A 141 -2.48 2.90 10.06
N VAL A 142 -2.22 1.79 10.75
CA VAL A 142 -1.50 1.77 12.02
C VAL A 142 -0.42 0.69 11.96
N GLY A 143 0.82 1.06 12.29
CA GLY A 143 1.94 0.14 12.32
C GLY A 143 3.28 0.80 12.55
N ARG A 144 4.36 0.16 12.08
CA ARG A 144 5.72 0.66 12.26
C ARG A 144 6.02 1.75 11.23
N SER A 145 6.35 2.95 11.71
CA SER A 145 6.84 4.03 10.86
C SER A 145 8.13 3.61 10.14
N PRO A 146 8.24 3.80 8.82
CA PRO A 146 9.48 3.57 8.09
C PRO A 146 10.57 4.51 8.63
N LYS A 147 11.76 3.96 8.91
CA LYS A 147 12.89 4.78 9.34
C LYS A 147 13.43 5.57 8.14
N PHE A 148 13.38 6.90 8.22
CA PHE A 148 14.08 7.75 7.26
C PHE A 148 15.59 7.51 7.39
N LYS A 149 16.19 6.86 6.38
CA LYS A 149 17.65 6.82 6.25
C LYS A 149 18.07 8.08 5.53
N ASP A 150 18.57 9.04 6.29
CA ASP A 150 19.16 10.23 5.71
C ASP A 150 20.38 9.82 4.87
N LYS A 151 20.35 10.08 3.56
CA LYS A 151 21.46 9.78 2.66
C LYS A 151 22.61 10.81 2.79
N SER A 152 22.49 11.76 3.71
CA SER A 152 23.50 12.80 4.00
C SER A 152 24.78 12.30 4.68
N GLY A 153 24.89 11.00 5.00
CA GLY A 153 26.07 10.37 5.61
C GLY A 153 27.33 10.22 4.73
N ALA A 154 27.48 10.99 3.65
CA ALA A 154 28.68 11.05 2.82
C ALA A 154 29.51 12.33 3.08
N SER A 155 29.70 12.69 4.36
CA SER A 155 30.74 13.65 4.77
C SER A 155 31.25 13.33 6.18
N GLY A 156 31.47 12.04 6.48
CA GLY A 156 32.21 11.61 7.66
C GLY A 156 33.72 11.78 7.48
N LEU A 157 34.17 13.02 7.24
CA LEU A 157 35.57 13.38 7.39
C LEU A 157 35.91 13.20 8.87
N GLY A 158 36.69 12.15 9.15
CA GLY A 158 37.15 11.81 10.48
C GLY A 158 37.79 13.01 11.15
N ARG A 159 37.28 13.39 12.31
CA ARG A 159 38.07 14.15 13.26
C ARG A 159 38.86 13.15 14.09
N PRO A 160 40.21 13.13 14.01
CA PRO A 160 41.01 12.38 14.96
C PRO A 160 40.73 12.94 16.36
N ARG A 161 40.44 12.05 17.31
CA ARG A 161 40.47 12.42 18.72
C ARG A 161 41.94 12.59 19.09
N ILE A 162 42.29 13.80 19.54
CA ILE A 162 43.47 14.06 20.37
C ILE A 162 43.03 13.82 21.81
#